data_AF-V4LSA6-F1
#
_entry.id   AF-V4LSA6-F1
#
_cell.length_a   1.000
_cell.length_b   1.000
_cell.length_c   1.000
_cell.angle_alpha   90.00
_cell.angle_beta   90.00
_cell.angle_gamma   90.00
#
_symmetry.space_group_name_H-M   'P 1'
#
loop_
_entity.id
_entity.type
_entity.pdbx_description
1 polymer ?
#
loop_
_entity_poly.entity_id
_entity_poly.type
_entity_poly.pdbx_seq_one_letter_code
_entity_poly.pdbx_strand_id
1 'polypeptide(L)'
;MSTAVRKLEEVSRGLRKEAAALQVSSVISEVTELSDAVERIVKYVECISSSKGNCVQAGGSTLCATGCGGTYYMKEEGSLKVWKVGTNAISIVESPGQFMVSDKDFGLGIFQDSYRVRLKGTTFSGPLSPEQVAKDAYLMLQAARRLVPKVKTVLDSLTQCARSQGLRC
;
A
#
# COMPACT_ATOMS: atom_id res chain seq x y z
N MET A 1 -8.53 -8.24 4.79
CA MET A 1 -7.83 -8.94 3.69
C MET A 1 -8.08 -8.17 2.42
N SER A 2 -7.05 -7.46 1.96
CA SER A 2 -7.13 -6.60 0.79
C SER A 2 -7.53 -7.36 -0.48
N THR A 3 -8.26 -6.66 -1.35
CA THR A 3 -8.61 -7.14 -2.70
C THR A 3 -7.38 -7.57 -3.49
N ALA A 4 -6.22 -6.93 -3.26
CA ALA A 4 -4.96 -7.25 -3.91
C ALA A 4 -4.42 -8.64 -3.52
N VAL A 5 -4.46 -8.97 -2.23
CA VAL A 5 -4.03 -10.29 -1.72
C VAL A 5 -4.91 -11.38 -2.31
N ARG A 6 -6.24 -11.20 -2.27
CA ARG A 6 -7.19 -12.16 -2.84
C ARG A 6 -6.93 -12.39 -4.33
N LYS A 7 -6.62 -11.33 -5.09
CA LYS A 7 -6.29 -11.45 -6.52
C LYS A 7 -5.02 -12.25 -6.76
N LEU A 8 -3.98 -12.05 -5.96
CA LEU A 8 -2.75 -12.85 -6.08
C LEU A 8 -2.97 -14.32 -5.69
N GLU A 9 -3.82 -14.59 -4.70
CA GLU A 9 -4.22 -15.96 -4.34
C GLU A 9 -5.02 -16.65 -5.46
N GLU A 10 -5.92 -15.93 -6.13
CA GLU A 10 -6.63 -16.43 -7.31
C GLU A 10 -5.63 -16.80 -8.42
N VAL A 11 -4.65 -15.94 -8.67
CA VAL A 11 -3.58 -16.19 -9.66
C VAL A 11 -2.71 -17.38 -9.28
N SER A 12 -2.35 -17.54 -7.99
CA SER A 12 -1.47 -18.63 -7.55
C SER A 12 -2.10 -20.01 -7.73
N ARG A 13 -3.43 -20.12 -7.59
CA ARG A 13 -4.19 -21.37 -7.86
C ARG A 13 -4.09 -21.84 -9.30
N GLY A 14 -3.83 -20.93 -10.25
CA GLY A 14 -3.64 -21.26 -11.67
C GLY A 14 -2.26 -21.84 -11.99
N LEU A 15 -1.30 -21.82 -11.06
CA LEU A 15 0.07 -22.25 -11.31
C LEU A 15 0.21 -23.77 -11.23
N ARG A 16 0.72 -24.37 -12.30
CA ARG A 16 0.98 -25.82 -12.38
C ARG A 16 2.38 -26.24 -11.92
N LYS A 17 3.33 -25.30 -11.82
CA LYS A 17 4.74 -25.58 -11.48
C LYS A 17 5.04 -25.19 -10.04
N GLU A 18 5.57 -26.13 -9.25
CA GLU A 18 5.88 -25.92 -7.81
C GLU A 18 6.82 -24.73 -7.57
N ALA A 19 7.91 -24.61 -8.32
CA ALA A 19 8.86 -23.50 -8.15
C ALA A 19 8.24 -22.11 -8.43
N ALA A 20 7.37 -22.03 -9.44
CA ALA A 20 6.63 -20.80 -9.75
C ALA A 20 5.62 -20.48 -8.64
N ALA A 21 4.93 -21.50 -8.13
CA ALA A 21 4.00 -21.35 -7.01
C ALA A 21 4.71 -20.83 -5.75
N LEU A 22 5.89 -21.35 -5.41
CA LEU A 22 6.68 -20.88 -4.25
C LEU A 22 7.09 -19.40 -4.37
N GLN A 23 7.50 -18.96 -5.56
CA GLN A 23 7.85 -17.56 -5.80
C GLN A 23 6.63 -16.64 -5.65
N VAL A 24 5.49 -17.04 -6.21
CA VAL A 24 4.24 -16.27 -6.09
C VAL A 24 3.71 -16.28 -4.66
N SER A 25 3.83 -17.38 -3.91
CA SER A 25 3.52 -17.42 -2.47
C SER A 25 4.38 -16.43 -1.67
N SER A 26 5.65 -16.26 -2.04
CA SER A 26 6.51 -15.24 -1.42
C SER A 26 6.01 -13.82 -1.74
N VAL A 27 5.57 -13.57 -2.98
CA VAL A 27 4.94 -12.28 -3.36
C VAL A 27 3.69 -12.03 -2.52
N ILE A 28 2.81 -13.03 -2.40
CA ILE A 28 1.60 -12.95 -1.58
C ILE A 28 1.94 -12.59 -0.15
N SER A 29 2.92 -13.27 0.47
CA SER A 29 3.33 -12.98 1.85
C SER A 29 3.76 -11.52 2.05
N GLU A 30 4.62 -11.00 1.16
CA GLU A 30 5.12 -9.62 1.27
C GLU A 30 4.03 -8.58 0.98
N VAL A 31 3.11 -8.88 0.05
CA VAL A 31 1.95 -8.03 -0.25
C VAL A 31 0.94 -8.03 0.90
N THR A 32 0.74 -9.17 1.57
CA THR A 32 -0.08 -9.26 2.77
C THR A 32 0.51 -8.41 3.88
N GLU A 33 1.81 -8.53 4.15
CA GLU A 33 2.48 -7.70 5.15
C GLU A 33 2.38 -6.19 4.84
N LEU A 34 2.54 -5.84 3.56
CA LEU A 34 2.37 -4.47 3.08
C LEU A 34 0.93 -3.98 3.26
N SER A 35 -0.04 -4.80 2.89
CA SER A 35 -1.48 -4.54 3.02
C SER A 35 -1.86 -4.32 4.49
N ASP A 36 -1.45 -5.20 5.39
CA ASP A 36 -1.77 -5.10 6.82
C ASP A 36 -1.18 -3.83 7.43
N ALA A 37 0.05 -3.46 7.04
CA ALA A 37 0.66 -2.22 7.48
C ALA A 37 -0.09 -0.99 6.93
N VAL A 38 -0.55 -1.03 5.67
CA VAL A 38 -1.40 0.00 5.08
C VAL A 38 -2.73 0.11 5.83
N GLU A 39 -3.46 -0.99 6.05
CA GLU A 39 -4.73 -1.01 6.78
C GLU A 39 -4.57 -0.36 8.18
N ARG A 40 -3.44 -0.60 8.85
CA ARG A 40 -3.13 0.07 10.13
C ARG A 40 -2.84 1.55 9.98
N ILE A 41 -2.09 1.98 8.96
CA ILE A 41 -1.87 3.40 8.66
C ILE A 41 -3.20 4.10 8.46
N VAL A 42 -4.11 3.52 7.67
CA VAL A 42 -5.45 4.08 7.42
C VAL A 42 -6.18 4.36 8.73
N LYS A 43 -6.22 3.37 9.64
CA LYS A 43 -6.85 3.52 10.96
C LYS A 43 -6.22 4.67 11.77
N TYR A 44 -4.89 4.76 11.79
CA TYR A 44 -4.21 5.83 12.53
C TYR A 44 -4.45 7.21 11.90
N VAL A 45 -4.40 7.36 10.58
CA VAL A 45 -4.59 8.68 9.94
C VAL A 45 -6.03 9.18 10.11
N GLU A 46 -7.03 8.30 10.02
CA GLU A 46 -8.43 8.66 10.28
C GLU A 46 -8.64 9.06 11.75
N CYS A 47 -8.14 8.26 12.69
CA CYS A 47 -8.24 8.52 14.13
C CYS A 47 -7.57 9.85 14.55
N ILE A 48 -6.33 10.09 14.11
CA ILE A 48 -5.59 11.31 14.47
C ILE A 48 -6.28 12.54 13.87
N SER A 49 -6.71 12.47 12.61
CA SER A 49 -7.25 13.64 11.92
C SER A 49 -8.65 14.02 12.43
N SER A 50 -9.49 13.03 12.73
CA SER A 50 -10.81 13.27 13.34
C SER A 50 -10.71 13.92 14.71
N SER A 51 -9.67 13.62 15.50
CA SER A 51 -9.43 14.27 16.79
C SER A 51 -9.00 15.73 16.67
N LYS A 52 -8.36 16.13 15.56
CA LYS A 52 -7.79 17.49 15.41
C LYS A 52 -8.64 18.45 14.60
N GLY A 53 -9.65 17.98 13.89
CA GLY A 53 -10.47 18.83 13.01
C GLY A 53 -9.72 19.39 11.80
N ASN A 54 -8.53 18.86 11.47
CA ASN A 54 -7.69 19.32 10.36
C ASN A 54 -8.11 18.74 9.01
N CYS A 55 -9.42 18.67 8.77
CA CYS A 55 -10.01 18.09 7.58
C CYS A 55 -10.78 19.15 6.81
N VAL A 56 -10.52 19.25 5.50
CA VAL A 56 -11.21 20.14 4.57
C VAL A 56 -12.06 19.28 3.65
N GLN A 57 -13.34 19.63 3.52
CA GLN A 57 -14.21 19.04 2.50
C GLN A 57 -14.08 19.82 1.19
N ALA A 58 -13.85 19.11 0.09
CA ALA A 58 -13.76 19.66 -1.25
C ALA A 58 -14.44 18.70 -2.24
N GLY A 59 -15.61 19.09 -2.76
CA GLY A 59 -16.27 18.42 -3.89
C GLY A 59 -16.44 16.90 -3.71
N GLY A 60 -17.04 16.45 -2.60
CA GLY A 60 -17.26 15.01 -2.31
C GLY A 60 -16.03 14.29 -1.76
N SER A 61 -14.90 14.98 -1.62
CA SER A 61 -13.68 14.44 -1.02
C SER A 61 -13.40 15.10 0.33
N THR A 62 -12.85 14.33 1.27
CA THR A 62 -12.34 14.85 2.54
C THR A 62 -10.82 14.73 2.55
N LEU A 63 -10.13 15.87 2.60
CA LEU A 63 -8.68 15.95 2.71
C LEU A 63 -8.30 16.30 4.15
N CYS A 64 -7.47 15.49 4.78
CA CYS A 64 -7.06 15.70 6.15
C CYS A 64 -5.54 15.72 6.31
N ALA A 65 -5.06 16.60 7.18
CA ALA A 65 -3.69 16.59 7.67
C ALA A 65 -3.65 16.00 9.08
N THR A 66 -2.87 14.93 9.27
CA THR A 66 -2.69 14.33 10.61
C THR A 66 -1.94 15.26 11.57
N GLY A 67 -1.15 16.19 11.03
CA GLY A 67 -0.16 16.96 11.80
C GLY A 67 0.98 16.09 12.35
N CYS A 68 1.11 14.84 11.89
CA CYS A 68 2.11 13.87 12.31
C CYS A 68 3.11 13.62 11.18
N GLY A 69 4.26 14.29 11.25
CA GLY A 69 5.39 14.05 10.36
C GLY A 69 5.07 14.26 8.87
N GLY A 70 4.22 15.25 8.54
CA GLY A 70 3.85 15.55 7.16
C GLY A 70 3.03 14.45 6.47
N THR A 71 2.18 13.74 7.23
CA THR A 71 1.28 12.71 6.68
C THR A 71 -0.11 13.28 6.46
N TYR A 72 -0.65 13.02 5.27
CA TYR A 72 -1.95 13.48 4.82
C TYR A 72 -2.75 12.28 4.32
N TYR A 73 -4.06 12.35 4.44
CA TYR A 73 -4.94 11.40 3.76
C TYR A 73 -6.10 12.11 3.09
N MET A 74 -6.58 11.52 2.02
CA MET A 74 -7.76 11.95 1.31
C MET A 74 -8.68 10.75 1.11
N LYS A 75 -9.96 10.97 1.40
CA LYS A 75 -11.03 10.00 1.20
C LYS A 75 -12.01 10.56 0.17
N GLU A 76 -12.22 9.81 -0.90
CA GLU A 76 -13.21 10.07 -1.95
C GLU A 76 -14.21 8.88 -1.93
N GLU A 77 -15.31 8.93 -2.68
CA GLU A 77 -16.27 7.82 -2.75
C GLU A 77 -15.57 6.50 -3.15
N GLY A 78 -15.38 5.61 -2.18
CA GLY A 78 -14.71 4.33 -2.35
C GLY A 78 -13.19 4.40 -2.51
N SER A 79 -12.56 5.57 -2.54
CA SER A 79 -11.11 5.70 -2.69
C SER A 79 -10.46 6.29 -1.46
N LEU A 80 -9.27 5.79 -1.12
CA LEU A 80 -8.44 6.31 -0.05
C LEU A 80 -7.01 6.50 -0.57
N LYS A 81 -6.47 7.69 -0.33
CA LYS A 81 -5.11 8.06 -0.70
C LYS A 81 -4.41 8.57 0.55
N VAL A 82 -3.23 8.02 0.86
CA VAL A 82 -2.37 8.52 1.94
C VAL A 82 -1.05 8.94 1.32
N TRP A 83 -0.51 10.07 1.74
CA TRP A 83 0.85 10.43 1.40
C TRP A 83 1.59 11.02 2.58
N LYS A 84 2.85 10.64 2.70
CA LYS A 84 3.82 11.25 3.59
C LYS A 84 4.81 12.04 2.75
N VAL A 85 5.06 13.28 3.15
CA VAL A 85 6.08 14.13 2.56
C VAL A 85 7.34 14.20 3.43
N GLY A 86 8.46 14.65 2.84
CA GLY A 86 9.74 14.77 3.53
C GLY A 86 10.47 13.42 3.69
N THR A 87 11.07 13.20 4.86
CA THR A 87 11.79 11.96 5.16
C THR A 87 10.83 10.76 5.09
N ASN A 88 11.28 9.69 4.43
CA ASN A 88 10.46 8.49 4.17
C ASN A 88 9.17 8.81 3.41
N ALA A 89 9.28 9.67 2.39
CA ALA A 89 8.16 9.98 1.51
C ALA A 89 7.58 8.72 0.89
N ILE A 90 6.26 8.59 0.96
CA ILE A 90 5.53 7.45 0.42
C ILE A 90 4.12 7.89 0.01
N SER A 91 3.58 7.21 -0.99
CA SER A 91 2.21 7.33 -1.46
C SER A 91 1.54 5.97 -1.42
N ILE A 92 0.34 5.93 -0.85
CA ILE A 92 -0.52 4.76 -0.75
C ILE A 92 -1.85 5.14 -1.41
N VAL A 93 -2.36 4.27 -2.28
CA VAL A 93 -3.67 4.39 -2.90
C VAL A 93 -4.39 3.05 -2.74
N GLU A 94 -5.58 3.12 -2.18
CA GLU A 94 -6.48 1.98 -2.03
C GLU A 94 -7.87 2.36 -2.52
N SER A 95 -8.39 1.62 -3.48
CA SER A 95 -9.74 1.77 -4.03
C SER A 95 -10.24 0.43 -4.56
N PRO A 96 -11.54 0.27 -4.88
CA PRO A 96 -12.07 -0.94 -5.48
C PRO A 96 -11.22 -1.38 -6.67
N GLY A 97 -10.61 -2.56 -6.57
CA GLY A 97 -9.77 -3.12 -7.62
C GLY A 97 -8.40 -2.45 -7.80
N GLN A 98 -7.95 -1.58 -6.88
CA GLN A 98 -6.63 -0.96 -6.94
C GLN A 98 -6.00 -0.88 -5.56
N PHE A 99 -4.79 -1.42 -5.46
CA PHE A 99 -3.91 -1.27 -4.32
C PHE A 99 -2.55 -0.83 -4.85
N MET A 100 -2.02 0.29 -4.37
CA MET A 100 -0.73 0.79 -4.82
C MET A 100 0.02 1.43 -3.67
N VAL A 101 1.27 1.02 -3.49
CA VAL A 101 2.21 1.67 -2.58
C VAL A 101 3.44 2.06 -3.38
N SER A 102 3.92 3.28 -3.23
CA SER A 102 5.11 3.73 -3.95
C SER A 102 5.85 4.85 -3.25
N ASP A 103 7.14 4.94 -3.52
CA ASP A 103 7.96 6.11 -3.30
C ASP A 103 8.57 6.58 -4.64
N LYS A 104 9.59 7.43 -4.57
CA LYS A 104 10.32 7.95 -5.73
C LYS A 104 10.92 6.82 -6.59
N ASP A 105 11.52 5.83 -5.95
CA ASP A 105 12.35 4.81 -6.61
C ASP A 105 11.61 3.48 -6.76
N PHE A 106 10.72 3.15 -5.83
CA PHE A 106 10.05 1.86 -5.72
C PHE A 106 8.53 2.02 -5.80
N GLY A 107 7.86 1.00 -6.34
CA GLY A 107 6.41 0.99 -6.44
C GLY A 107 5.89 -0.41 -6.66
N LEU A 108 4.78 -0.74 -6.02
CA LEU A 108 4.03 -1.97 -6.24
C LEU A 108 2.55 -1.61 -6.29
N GLY A 109 1.96 -1.83 -7.46
CA GLY A 109 0.54 -1.66 -7.74
C GLY A 109 -0.06 -2.98 -8.20
N ILE A 110 -1.18 -3.36 -7.60
CA ILE A 110 -2.01 -4.50 -7.99
C ILE A 110 -3.38 -3.92 -8.33
N PHE A 111 -3.77 -4.08 -9.58
CA PHE A 111 -5.03 -3.60 -10.13
C PHE A 111 -5.96 -4.78 -10.41
N GLN A 112 -7.14 -4.53 -10.96
CA GLN A 112 -8.12 -5.59 -11.22
C GLN A 112 -7.56 -6.69 -12.12
N ASP A 113 -6.92 -6.30 -13.23
CA ASP A 113 -6.45 -7.23 -14.28
C ASP A 113 -4.95 -7.08 -14.60
N SER A 114 -4.25 -6.20 -13.89
CA SER A 114 -2.84 -5.90 -14.15
C SER A 114 -2.06 -5.60 -12.89
N TYR A 115 -0.75 -5.64 -12.99
CA TYR A 115 0.15 -5.18 -11.95
C TYR A 115 1.09 -4.11 -12.52
N ARG A 116 1.64 -3.28 -11.63
CA ARG A 116 2.71 -2.33 -11.93
C ARG A 116 3.79 -2.43 -10.87
N VAL A 117 5.03 -2.54 -11.29
CA VAL A 117 6.19 -2.53 -10.41
C VAL A 117 7.10 -1.39 -10.84
N ARG A 118 7.60 -0.60 -9.89
CA ARG A 118 8.68 0.37 -10.12
C ARG A 118 9.90 -0.04 -9.32
N LEU A 119 11.06 -0.05 -9.97
CA LEU A 119 12.36 -0.32 -9.37
C LEU A 119 13.37 0.71 -9.87
N LYS A 120 13.91 1.52 -8.96
CA LYS A 120 14.89 2.58 -9.25
C LYS A 120 14.47 3.49 -10.42
N GLY A 121 13.18 3.85 -10.47
CA GLY A 121 12.62 4.72 -11.52
C GLY A 121 12.14 3.99 -12.78
N THR A 122 12.56 2.75 -13.04
CA THR A 122 12.05 1.94 -14.15
C THR A 122 10.73 1.32 -13.78
N THR A 123 9.73 1.42 -14.67
CA THR A 123 8.39 0.84 -14.45
C THR A 123 8.18 -0.38 -15.34
N PHE A 124 7.76 -1.48 -14.73
CA PHE A 124 7.35 -2.73 -15.34
C PHE A 124 5.85 -2.92 -15.11
N SER A 125 5.15 -3.50 -16.06
CA SER A 125 3.73 -3.81 -15.92
C SER A 125 3.37 -5.01 -16.78
N GLY A 126 2.37 -5.75 -16.34
CA GLY A 126 1.85 -6.90 -17.07
C GLY A 126 0.47 -7.30 -16.58
N PRO A 127 -0.19 -8.22 -17.29
CA PRO A 127 -1.45 -8.80 -16.84
C PRO A 127 -1.28 -9.60 -15.54
N LEU A 128 -2.33 -9.64 -14.72
CA LEU A 128 -2.43 -10.55 -13.56
C LEU A 128 -2.81 -11.98 -14.01
N SER A 129 -2.00 -12.57 -14.88
CA SER A 129 -2.10 -13.98 -15.28
C SER A 129 -1.05 -14.82 -14.54
N PRO A 130 -1.32 -16.11 -14.24
CA PRO A 130 -0.36 -16.99 -13.56
C PRO A 130 1.04 -16.98 -14.16
N GLU A 131 1.15 -17.11 -15.49
CA GLU A 131 2.43 -17.18 -16.20
C GLU A 131 3.22 -15.88 -16.08
N GLN A 132 2.55 -14.74 -16.25
CA GLN A 132 3.19 -13.43 -16.16
C GLN A 132 3.61 -13.10 -14.72
N VAL A 133 2.74 -13.36 -13.74
CA VAL A 133 3.06 -13.10 -12.33
C VAL A 133 4.21 -13.98 -11.86
N ALA A 134 4.26 -15.25 -12.29
CA ALA A 134 5.40 -16.10 -12.00
C ALA A 134 6.70 -15.57 -12.64
N LYS A 135 6.65 -15.11 -13.89
CA LYS A 135 7.81 -14.54 -14.59
C LYS A 135 8.38 -13.31 -13.88
N ASP A 136 7.50 -12.44 -13.40
CA ASP A 136 7.87 -11.15 -12.81
C ASP A 136 7.83 -11.14 -11.27
N ALA A 137 7.63 -12.30 -10.64
CA ALA A 137 7.54 -12.44 -9.19
C ALA A 137 8.75 -11.83 -8.47
N TYR A 138 9.95 -12.00 -9.03
CA TYR A 138 11.17 -11.42 -8.47
C TYR A 138 11.15 -9.89 -8.47
N LEU A 139 10.57 -9.25 -9.49
CA LEU A 139 10.44 -7.79 -9.57
C LEU A 139 9.46 -7.30 -8.50
N MET A 140 8.32 -7.98 -8.38
CA MET A 140 7.30 -7.68 -7.36
C MET A 140 7.87 -7.81 -5.95
N LEU A 141 8.59 -8.90 -5.68
CA LEU A 141 9.28 -9.15 -4.39
C LEU A 141 10.28 -8.06 -4.06
N GLN A 142 11.12 -7.66 -5.03
CA GLN A 142 12.10 -6.61 -4.81
C GLN A 142 11.45 -5.28 -4.45
N ALA A 143 10.35 -4.92 -5.11
CA ALA A 143 9.60 -3.71 -4.77
C ALA A 143 8.96 -3.81 -3.39
N ALA A 144 8.25 -4.92 -3.10
CA ALA A 144 7.59 -5.14 -1.82
C ALA A 144 8.57 -5.02 -0.65
N ARG A 145 9.70 -5.74 -0.69
CA ARG A 145 10.72 -5.73 0.37
C ARG A 145 11.36 -4.37 0.60
N ARG A 146 11.35 -3.48 -0.39
CA ARG A 146 11.83 -2.10 -0.25
C ARG A 146 10.78 -1.17 0.33
N LEU A 147 9.50 -1.44 0.05
CA LEU A 147 8.37 -0.62 0.51
C LEU A 147 7.93 -1.00 1.94
N VAL A 148 7.90 -2.28 2.29
CA VAL A 148 7.52 -2.78 3.63
C VAL A 148 8.20 -2.02 4.78
N PRO A 149 9.54 -1.90 4.85
CA PRO A 149 10.18 -1.18 5.96
C PRO A 149 9.83 0.31 5.97
N LYS A 150 9.59 0.93 4.81
CA LYS A 150 9.18 2.34 4.73
C LYS A 150 7.77 2.54 5.25
N VAL A 151 6.83 1.70 4.84
CA VAL A 151 5.44 1.71 5.34
C VAL A 151 5.42 1.48 6.85
N LYS A 152 6.18 0.51 7.36
CA LYS A 152 6.33 0.29 8.81
C LYS A 152 6.88 1.50 9.54
N THR A 153 7.89 2.18 8.98
CA THR A 153 8.43 3.41 9.57
C THR A 153 7.37 4.53 9.66
N VAL A 154 6.51 4.66 8.64
CA VAL A 154 5.38 5.60 8.69
C VAL A 154 4.38 5.21 9.76
N LEU A 155 4.02 3.93 9.84
CA LEU A 155 3.11 3.39 10.85
C LEU A 155 3.62 3.64 12.28
N ASP A 156 4.91 3.38 12.53
CA ASP A 156 5.54 3.61 13.82
C ASP A 156 5.51 5.10 14.18
N SER A 157 5.80 5.97 13.22
CA SER A 157 5.73 7.43 13.40
C SER A 157 4.32 7.90 13.76
N LEU A 158 3.29 7.38 13.08
CA LEU A 158 1.89 7.69 13.38
C LEU A 158 1.47 7.15 14.76
N THR A 159 1.89 5.94 15.10
CA THR A 159 1.60 5.30 16.40
C THR A 159 2.21 6.12 17.54
N GLN A 160 3.48 6.51 17.42
CA GLN A 160 4.16 7.38 18.39
C GLN A 160 3.47 8.74 18.50
N CYS A 161 3.08 9.32 17.37
CA CYS A 161 2.40 10.60 17.34
C CYS A 161 1.02 10.55 18.04
N ALA A 162 0.21 9.53 17.75
CA ALA A 162 -1.08 9.31 18.43
C ALA A 162 -0.89 9.18 19.95
N ARG A 163 0.08 8.36 20.39
CA ARG A 163 0.41 8.19 21.82
C ARG A 163 0.84 9.50 22.48
N SER A 164 1.69 10.29 21.82
CA SER A 164 2.13 11.59 22.34
C SER A 164 0.98 12.60 22.52
N GLN A 165 -0.13 12.39 21.82
CA GLN A 165 -1.33 13.20 21.90
C GLN A 165 -2.40 12.58 22.81
N GLY A 166 -2.11 11.47 23.49
CA GLY A 166 -3.07 10.77 24.35
C GLY A 166 -4.19 10.06 23.60
N LEU A 167 -4.07 9.87 22.27
CA LEU A 167 -5.08 9.22 21.45
C LEU A 167 -4.95 7.69 21.53
N ARG A 168 -6.10 7.01 21.65
CA ARG A 168 -6.21 5.55 21.53
C ARG A 168 -6.77 5.20 20.16
N CYS A 169 -5.84 5.02 19.24
CA CYS A 169 -6.02 4.36 17.95
C CYS A 169 -5.28 3.00 18.03
#